data_AF-R7THU6-F1
#
_entry.id   AF-R7THU6-F1
#
_cell.length_a   1.000
_cell.length_b   1.000
_cell.length_c   1.000
_cell.angle_alpha   90.00
_cell.angle_beta   90.00
_cell.angle_gamma   90.00
#
_symmetry.space_group_name_H-M   'P 1'
#
loop_
_entity.id
_entity.type
_entity.pdbx_description
1 polymer ?
#
loop_
_entity_poly.entity_id
_entity_poly.type
_entity_poly.pdbx_seq_one_letter_code
_entity_poly.pdbx_strand_id
1 'polypeptide(L)'
;MAGLHWADYLIFAFFLLVSLAIGVYHAFSGNKQRTTQEFIMANRKLKVLPTVLSLVVSYQSAIMILGNPAEVYLYGTQQWFGSLIGYALAILLAERLLVPWIFPLQLTSIHE
;
A
#
# COMPACT_ATOMS: atom_id res chain seq x y z
N MET A 1 8.15 18.30 29.38
CA MET A 1 8.61 17.47 28.24
C MET A 1 7.92 16.13 28.41
N ALA A 2 6.79 15.90 27.74
CA ALA A 2 6.09 14.63 27.85
C ALA A 2 6.95 13.58 27.12
N GLY A 3 7.77 12.86 27.86
CA GLY A 3 8.51 11.71 27.34
C GLY A 3 7.53 10.61 26.99
N LEU A 4 7.86 9.82 25.97
CA LEU A 4 7.13 8.61 25.61
C LEU A 4 6.95 7.74 26.86
N HIS A 5 5.72 7.30 27.10
CA HIS A 5 5.43 6.44 28.23
C HIS A 5 6.07 5.07 27.98
N TRP A 6 6.41 4.33 29.03
CA TRP A 6 7.00 2.98 28.88
C TRP A 6 6.11 2.04 28.03
N ALA A 7 4.79 2.27 28.07
CA ALA A 7 3.82 1.57 27.22
C ALA A 7 4.01 1.84 25.72
N ASP A 8 4.38 3.06 25.31
CA ASP A 8 4.61 3.41 23.90
C ASP A 8 5.80 2.65 23.33
N TYR A 9 6.86 2.50 24.13
CA TYR A 9 8.03 1.69 23.78
C TYR A 9 7.69 0.21 23.63
N LEU A 10 6.82 -0.33 24.50
CA LEU A 10 6.38 -1.73 24.38
C LEU A 10 5.57 -1.96 23.11
N ILE A 11 4.65 -1.06 22.78
CA ILE A 11 3.84 -1.14 21.55
C ILE A 11 4.75 -1.06 20.32
N PHE A 12 5.70 -0.12 20.31
CA PHE A 12 6.68 0.03 19.23
C PHE A 12 7.54 -1.23 19.04
N ALA A 13 8.09 -1.76 20.13
CA ALA A 13 8.87 -2.99 20.11
C ALA A 13 8.04 -4.18 19.62
N PHE A 14 6.79 -4.29 20.06
CA PHE A 14 5.87 -5.34 19.60
C PHE A 14 5.62 -5.26 18.08
N PHE A 15 5.29 -4.08 17.54
CA PHE A 15 5.09 -3.91 16.10
C PHE A 15 6.34 -4.26 15.27
N LEU A 16 7.53 -3.88 15.76
CA LEU A 16 8.80 -4.25 15.13
C LEU A 16 9.03 -5.76 15.16
N LEU A 17 8.78 -6.41 16.30
CA LEU A 17 8.93 -7.86 16.43
C LEU A 17 7.95 -8.61 15.53
N VAL A 18 6.70 -8.16 15.41
CA VAL A 18 5.72 -8.75 14.49
C VAL A 18 6.17 -8.60 13.03
N SER A 19 6.62 -7.41 12.63
CA SER A 19 7.14 -7.17 11.27
C SER A 19 8.34 -8.07 10.97
N LEU A 20 9.30 -8.16 11.91
CA LEU A 20 10.46 -9.03 11.79
C LEU A 20 10.06 -10.50 11.72
N ALA A 21 9.12 -10.95 12.56
CA ALA A 21 8.65 -12.33 12.58
C ALA A 21 8.00 -12.74 11.25
N ILE A 22 7.22 -11.86 10.61
CA ILE A 22 6.64 -12.11 9.28
C ILE A 22 7.74 -12.27 8.23
N GLY A 23 8.75 -11.38 8.24
CA GLY A 23 9.90 -11.46 7.34
C GLY A 23 10.72 -12.75 7.53
N VAL A 24 11.01 -13.11 8.78
CA VAL A 24 11.73 -14.32 9.16
C VAL A 24 10.93 -15.58 8.77
N TYR A 25 9.62 -15.60 9.00
CA TYR A 25 8.75 -16.70 8.59
C TYR A 25 8.78 -16.91 7.06
N HIS A 26 8.69 -15.83 6.29
CA HIS A 26 8.80 -15.90 4.83
C HIS A 26 10.20 -16.32 4.35
N ALA A 27 11.27 -15.95 5.07
CA ALA A 27 12.63 -16.37 4.76
C ALA A 27 12.85 -17.89 4.97
N PHE A 28 12.32 -18.45 6.05
CA PHE A 28 12.46 -19.89 6.36
C PHE A 28 11.46 -20.80 5.65
N SER A 29 10.25 -20.31 5.33
CA SER A 29 9.24 -21.09 4.61
C SER A 29 9.47 -21.14 3.07
N GLY A 30 10.67 -20.76 2.63
CA GLY A 30 11.08 -20.38 1.27
C GLY A 30 11.18 -21.49 0.21
N ASN A 31 10.14 -22.33 0.05
CA ASN A 31 10.06 -23.25 -1.09
C ASN A 31 9.15 -22.75 -2.24
N LYS A 32 8.61 -21.53 -2.14
CA LYS A 32 7.65 -20.91 -3.08
C LYS A 32 8.11 -19.56 -3.66
N GLN A 33 9.42 -19.35 -3.77
CA GLN A 33 10.03 -18.08 -4.23
C GLN A 33 11.19 -18.35 -5.21
N ARG A 34 11.06 -19.38 -6.06
CA ARG A 34 12.19 -19.87 -6.87
C ARG A 34 12.36 -19.10 -8.19
N THR A 35 11.37 -18.34 -8.63
CA THR A 35 11.43 -17.53 -9.84
C THR A 35 11.01 -16.08 -9.57
N THR A 36 11.62 -15.13 -10.27
CA THR A 36 11.30 -13.70 -10.15
C THR A 36 9.83 -13.42 -10.44
N GLN A 37 9.20 -14.17 -11.35
CA GLN A 37 7.76 -14.09 -11.60
C GLN A 37 6.90 -14.60 -10.43
N GLU A 38 7.35 -15.63 -9.71
CA GLU A 38 6.64 -16.10 -8.52
C GLU A 38 6.77 -15.09 -7.36
N PHE A 39 7.92 -14.44 -7.22
CA PHE A 39 8.13 -13.42 -6.18
C PHE A 39 7.41 -12.11 -6.47
N ILE A 40 7.52 -11.58 -7.69
CA ILE A 40 6.96 -10.26 -8.05
C ILE A 40 5.48 -10.38 -8.43
N MET A 41 5.10 -11.42 -9.17
CA MET A 41 3.73 -11.55 -9.69
C MET A 41 2.88 -12.60 -8.96
N ALA A 42 3.47 -13.38 -8.04
CA ALA A 42 2.77 -14.48 -7.35
C ALA A 42 1.99 -15.39 -8.33
N ASN A 43 2.60 -15.66 -9.49
CA ASN A 43 2.01 -16.43 -10.59
C ASN A 43 0.64 -15.91 -11.08
N ARG A 44 0.31 -14.63 -10.85
CA ARG A 44 -0.99 -14.00 -11.12
C ARG A 44 -2.19 -14.73 -10.48
N LYS A 45 -1.94 -15.51 -9.42
CA LYS A 45 -2.97 -16.28 -8.69
C LYS A 45 -3.42 -15.62 -7.39
N LEU A 46 -3.02 -14.37 -7.13
CA LEU A 46 -3.46 -13.64 -5.95
C LEU A 46 -4.97 -13.41 -6.00
N LYS A 47 -5.63 -13.74 -4.89
CA LYS A 47 -7.06 -13.43 -4.71
C LYS A 47 -7.26 -11.92 -4.71
N VAL A 48 -8.42 -11.45 -5.16
CA VAL A 48 -8.72 -10.01 -5.27
C VAL A 48 -8.55 -9.28 -3.93
N LEU A 49 -9.01 -9.86 -2.82
CA LEU A 49 -8.94 -9.24 -1.49
C LEU A 49 -7.51 -8.89 -1.03
N PRO A 50 -6.55 -9.83 -0.97
CA PRO A 50 -5.17 -9.50 -0.57
C PRO A 50 -4.48 -8.56 -1.57
N THR A 51 -4.82 -8.62 -2.87
CA THR A 51 -4.27 -7.70 -3.88
C THR A 51 -4.72 -6.26 -3.62
N VAL A 52 -6.01 -6.03 -3.40
CA VAL A 52 -6.55 -4.69 -3.11
C VAL A 52 -5.98 -4.15 -1.80
N LEU A 53 -5.89 -4.99 -0.76
CA LEU A 53 -5.31 -4.59 0.51
C LEU A 53 -3.84 -4.14 0.36
N SER A 54 -3.03 -4.90 -0.38
CA SER A 54 -1.64 -4.55 -0.65
C SER A 54 -1.52 -3.23 -1.44
N LEU A 55 -2.42 -3.00 -2.40
CA LEU A 55 -2.47 -1.75 -3.17
C LEU A 55 -2.78 -0.55 -2.28
N VAL A 56 -3.79 -0.65 -1.40
CA VAL A 56 -4.16 0.42 -0.47
C VAL A 56 -3.00 0.74 0.48
N VAL A 57 -2.35 -0.29 1.04
CA VAL A 57 -1.20 -0.12 1.94
C VAL A 57 -0.03 0.55 1.22
N SER A 58 0.25 0.17 -0.03
CA SER A 58 1.36 0.74 -0.81
C SER A 58 1.09 2.18 -1.26
N TYR A 59 -0.18 2.53 -1.48
CA TYR A 59 -0.58 3.87 -1.87
C TYR A 59 -0.49 4.87 -0.69
N GLN A 60 -0.78 4.41 0.52
CA GLN A 60 -0.83 5.28 1.70
C GLN A 60 0.57 5.65 2.21
N SER A 61 0.87 6.95 2.23
CA SER A 61 2.12 7.48 2.78
C SER A 61 1.90 8.20 4.12
N ALA A 62 2.91 8.17 4.99
CA ALA A 62 2.92 8.91 6.25
C ALA A 62 2.72 10.43 6.05
N ILE A 63 3.26 10.98 4.95
CA ILE A 63 3.09 12.39 4.59
C ILE A 63 1.61 12.69 4.34
N MET A 64 0.90 11.80 3.66
CA MET A 64 -0.51 12.02 3.33
C MET A 64 -1.42 11.93 4.56
N ILE A 65 -1.08 11.06 5.52
CA ILE A 65 -1.81 10.91 6.79
C ILE A 65 -1.71 12.17 7.65
N LEU A 66 -0.52 12.78 7.73
CA LEU A 66 -0.29 13.99 8.54
C LEU A 66 -0.62 15.28 7.77
N GLY A 67 -0.42 15.27 6.45
CA GLY A 67 -0.60 16.43 5.58
C GLY A 67 -2.06 16.80 5.36
N ASN A 68 -2.93 15.82 5.09
CA ASN A 68 -4.37 16.08 4.89
C ASN A 68 -5.02 16.86 6.05
N PRO A 69 -4.89 16.46 7.33
CA PRO A 69 -5.50 17.23 8.42
C PRO A 69 -4.85 18.61 8.61
N ALA A 70 -3.55 18.75 8.33
CA ALA A 70 -2.87 20.05 8.37
C ALA A 70 -3.42 21.00 7.29
N GLU A 71 -3.64 20.50 6.08
CA GLU A 71 -4.26 21.27 5.00
C GLU A 71 -5.70 21.65 5.33
N VAL A 72 -6.49 20.73 5.86
CA VAL A 72 -7.88 21.01 6.27
C VAL A 72 -7.94 22.04 7.39
N TYR A 73 -6.99 22.01 8.33
CA TYR A 73 -6.93 22.98 9.42
C TYR A 73 -6.59 24.40 8.92
N LEU A 74 -5.71 24.52 7.91
CA LEU A 74 -5.25 25.81 7.39
C LEU A 74 -6.18 26.40 6.31
N TYR A 75 -6.71 25.56 5.42
CA TYR A 75 -7.41 25.98 4.20
C TYR A 75 -8.87 25.50 4.13
N GLY A 76 -9.35 24.76 5.16
CA GLY A 76 -10.71 24.23 5.22
C GLY A 76 -10.89 22.92 4.44
N THR A 77 -12.12 22.42 4.40
CA THR A 77 -12.45 21.09 3.85
C THR A 77 -12.58 21.03 2.32
N GLN A 78 -12.45 22.17 1.64
CA GLN A 78 -12.67 22.28 0.19
C GLN A 78 -11.68 21.42 -0.60
N GLN A 79 -10.40 21.48 -0.24
CA GLN A 79 -9.36 20.66 -0.87
C GLN A 79 -9.63 19.17 -0.67
N TRP A 80 -9.98 18.76 0.56
CA TRP A 80 -10.28 17.36 0.86
C TRP A 80 -11.45 16.82 0.03
N PHE A 81 -12.54 17.59 -0.09
CA PHE A 81 -13.69 17.21 -0.92
C PHE A 81 -13.33 17.14 -2.42
N GLY A 82 -12.54 18.09 -2.91
CA GLY A 82 -12.04 18.10 -4.29
C GLY A 82 -11.16 16.88 -4.59
N SER A 83 -10.23 16.57 -3.69
CA SER A 83 -9.35 15.41 -3.80
C SER A 83 -10.14 14.10 -3.80
N LEU A 84 -11.17 13.95 -2.95
CA LEU A 84 -12.00 12.73 -2.94
C LEU A 84 -12.69 12.48 -4.28
N ILE A 85 -13.30 13.52 -4.87
CA ILE A 85 -13.97 13.41 -6.16
C ILE A 85 -12.94 13.12 -7.26
N GLY A 86 -11.80 13.83 -7.24
CA GLY A 86 -10.70 13.63 -8.18
C GLY A 86 -10.15 12.20 -8.15
N TYR A 87 -9.89 11.65 -6.96
CA TYR A 87 -9.40 10.28 -6.79
C TYR A 87 -10.45 9.24 -7.22
N ALA A 88 -11.73 9.44 -6.88
CA ALA A 88 -12.79 8.54 -7.32
C ALA A 88 -12.90 8.49 -8.85
N LEU A 89 -12.86 9.65 -9.52
CA LEU A 89 -12.88 9.73 -10.97
C LEU A 89 -11.62 9.12 -11.61
N ALA A 90 -10.45 9.39 -11.04
CA ALA A 90 -9.18 8.82 -11.53
C ALA A 90 -9.18 7.29 -11.46
N ILE A 91 -9.70 6.70 -10.38
CA ILE A 91 -9.81 5.24 -10.23
C ILE A 91 -10.78 4.67 -11.28
N LEU A 92 -11.94 5.28 -11.47
CA LEU A 92 -12.93 4.84 -12.48
C LEU A 92 -12.37 4.92 -13.91
N LEU A 93 -11.62 5.97 -14.22
CA LEU A 93 -10.96 6.11 -15.51
C LEU A 93 -9.84 5.09 -15.68
N ALA A 94 -9.03 4.86 -14.64
CA ALA A 94 -7.95 3.87 -14.67
C ALA A 94 -8.49 2.44 -14.87
N GLU A 95 -9.56 2.07 -14.18
CA GLU A 95 -10.21 0.76 -14.35
C GLU A 95 -10.72 0.56 -15.77
N ARG A 96 -11.35 1.59 -16.37
CA ARG A 96 -12.00 1.46 -17.68
C ARG A 96 -11.06 1.62 -18.87
N LEU A 97 -9.96 2.37 -18.72
CA LEU A 97 -9.06 2.69 -19.82
C LEU A 97 -7.72 1.96 -19.68
N LEU A 98 -7.05 2.12 -18.52
CA LEU A 98 -5.69 1.63 -18.32
C LEU A 98 -5.66 0.12 -18.11
N VAL A 99 -6.53 -0.43 -17.27
CA VAL A 99 -6.55 -1.88 -16.99
C VAL A 99 -6.80 -2.73 -18.24
N PRO A 100 -7.87 -2.51 -19.05
CA PRO A 100 -8.10 -3.34 -20.23
C PRO A 100 -7.04 -3.17 -21.30
N TRP A 101 -6.30 -2.05 -21.30
CA TRP A 101 -5.24 -1.80 -22.26
C TRP A 101 -3.91 -2.44 -21.85
N ILE A 102 -3.54 -2.37 -20.56
CA ILE A 102 -2.25 -2.86 -20.04
C ILE A 102 -2.30 -4.35 -19.69
N PHE A 103 -3.40 -4.84 -19.13
CA PHE A 103 -3.54 -6.23 -18.70
C PHE A 103 -3.25 -7.28 -19.81
N PRO A 104 -3.71 -7.12 -21.08
CA PRO A 104 -3.41 -8.08 -22.14
C PRO A 104 -1.94 -8.06 -22.60
N LEU A 105 -1.19 -6.98 -22.37
CA LEU A 105 0.22 -6.86 -22.77
C LEU A 105 1.15 -7.71 -21.90
N GLN A 106 0.66 -8.21 -20.75
CA GLN A 106 1.40 -9.09 -19.83
C GLN A 106 2.76 -8.55 -19.36
N LEU A 107 2.96 -7.23 -19.40
CA LEU A 107 4.21 -6.56 -19.01
C LEU A 107 4.60 -6.86 -17.56
N THR A 108 5.91 -6.95 -17.31
CA THR A 108 6.45 -7.14 -15.96
C THR A 108 6.79 -5.83 -15.27
N SER A 109 7.05 -4.79 -16.05
CA SER A 109 7.39 -3.44 -15.60
C SER A 109 6.78 -2.42 -16.56
N ILE A 110 6.54 -1.20 -16.07
CA ILE A 110 6.04 -0.08 -16.90
C ILE A 110 7.09 0.37 -17.95
N HIS A 111 8.35 -0.01 -17.76
CA HIS A 111 9.47 0.37 -18.63
C HIS A 111 9.77 -0.63 -19.76
N GLU A 112 8.99 -1.71 -19.89
CA GLU A 112 9.03 -2.62 -21.04
C GLU A 112 8.24 -2.06 -22.22
#